data_AF-Q7YX90-F1
#
_entry.id   AF-Q7YX90-F1
#
_cell.length_a   1.000
_cell.length_b   1.000
_cell.length_c   1.000
_cell.angle_alpha   90.00
_cell.angle_beta   90.00
_cell.angle_gamma   90.00
#
_symmetry.space_group_name_H-M   'P 1'
#
loop_
_entity.id
_entity.type
_entity.pdbx_description
1 polymer ?
#
loop_
_entity_poly.entity_id
_entity_poly.type
_entity_poly.pdbx_seq_one_letter_code
_entity_poly.pdbx_strand_id
1 'polypeptide(L)'
;MSFSKKESDFQKVYQKLQEQQNEEKQLFMKQNYEKLPSWSRHEVSSGILGSQHATSGVLEGLCKKVQQHFDEDREKFMKENADKVSSWSK
;
A
#
# COMPACT_ATOMS: atom_id res chain seq x y z
N MET A 1 19.44 25.23 27.05
CA MET A 1 19.95 24.25 26.07
C MET A 1 19.23 22.89 26.06
N SER A 2 18.00 22.72 26.61
CA SER A 2 17.38 21.37 26.69
C SER A 2 16.39 20.99 25.57
N PHE A 3 15.88 21.96 24.79
CA PHE A 3 14.88 21.67 23.74
C PHE A 3 15.45 20.85 22.58
N SER A 4 16.62 21.22 22.06
CA SER A 4 17.25 20.50 20.92
C SER A 4 17.58 19.05 21.25
N LYS A 5 17.95 18.73 22.51
CA LYS A 5 18.18 17.34 22.93
C LYS A 5 16.90 16.52 22.93
N LYS A 6 15.80 17.07 23.49
CA LYS A 6 14.49 16.39 23.50
C LYS A 6 13.94 16.14 22.09
N GLU A 7 14.11 17.10 21.18
CA GLU A 7 13.66 16.96 19.78
C GLU A 7 14.45 15.88 19.03
N SER A 8 15.79 15.86 19.19
CA SER A 8 16.64 14.78 18.67
C SER A 8 16.24 13.41 19.25
N ASP A 9 15.97 13.34 20.56
CA ASP A 9 15.54 12.10 21.20
C ASP A 9 14.19 11.62 20.66
N PHE A 10 13.23 12.53 20.46
CA PHE A 10 11.94 12.23 19.84
C PHE A 10 12.10 11.73 18.41
N GLN A 11 12.89 12.41 17.58
CA GLN A 11 13.10 12.02 16.19
C GLN A 11 13.71 10.61 16.08
N LYS A 12 14.68 10.28 16.95
CA LYS A 12 15.25 8.92 17.01
C LYS A 12 14.23 7.88 17.43
N VAL A 13 13.41 8.17 18.42
CA VAL A 13 12.32 7.26 18.86
C VAL A 13 11.31 7.08 17.73
N TYR A 14 10.94 8.15 17.03
CA TYR A 14 10.02 8.10 15.90
C TYR A 14 10.57 7.26 14.75
N GLN A 15 11.84 7.46 14.36
CA GLN A 15 12.51 6.64 13.35
C GLN A 15 12.53 5.16 13.74
N LYS A 16 12.88 4.84 14.99
CA LYS A 16 12.88 3.46 15.47
C LYS A 16 11.48 2.82 15.43
N LEU A 17 10.44 3.56 15.82
CA LEU A 17 9.06 3.09 15.73
C LEU A 17 8.63 2.85 14.29
N GLN A 18 9.03 3.73 13.37
CA GLN A 18 8.80 3.60 11.94
C GLN A 18 9.49 2.36 11.35
N GLU A 19 10.73 2.08 11.76
CA GLU A 19 11.48 0.88 11.36
C GLU A 19 10.76 -0.39 11.84
N GLN A 20 10.36 -0.44 13.12
CA GLN A 20 9.64 -1.58 13.69
C GLN A 20 8.30 -1.84 12.98
N GLN A 21 7.50 -0.78 12.74
CA GLN A 21 6.24 -0.92 12.00
C GLN A 21 6.46 -1.43 10.57
N ASN A 22 7.55 -0.99 9.92
CA ASN A 22 7.87 -1.45 8.59
C ASN A 22 8.29 -2.93 8.57
N GLU A 23 9.08 -3.37 9.56
CA GLU A 23 9.45 -4.77 9.74
C GLU A 23 8.22 -5.66 9.97
N GLU A 24 7.31 -5.26 10.86
CA GLU A 24 6.05 -5.98 11.13
C GLU A 24 5.16 -6.05 9.89
N LYS A 25 5.01 -4.94 9.17
CA LYS A 25 4.25 -4.90 7.90
C LYS A 25 4.85 -5.85 6.88
N GLN A 26 6.17 -5.83 6.68
CA GLN A 26 6.84 -6.74 5.76
C GLN A 26 6.62 -8.20 6.14
N LEU A 27 6.73 -8.53 7.43
CA LEU A 27 6.51 -9.87 7.93
C LEU A 27 5.07 -10.34 7.64
N PHE A 28 4.08 -9.49 7.94
CA PHE A 28 2.68 -9.79 7.67
C PHE A 28 2.41 -10.02 6.17
N MET A 29 2.98 -9.18 5.31
CA MET A 29 2.83 -9.32 3.85
C MET A 29 3.50 -10.59 3.33
N LYS A 30 4.66 -10.99 3.87
CA LYS A 30 5.30 -12.27 3.53
C LYS A 30 4.46 -13.46 3.98
N GLN A 31 3.90 -13.43 5.19
CA GLN A 31 3.03 -14.50 5.70
C GLN A 31 1.74 -14.65 4.89
N ASN A 32 1.21 -13.54 4.36
CA ASN A 32 -0.01 -13.53 3.58
C ASN A 32 0.24 -13.44 2.07
N TYR A 33 1.46 -13.73 1.61
CA TYR A 33 1.91 -13.45 0.25
C TYR A 33 0.95 -13.99 -0.82
N GLU A 34 0.49 -15.23 -0.70
CA GLU A 34 -0.43 -15.85 -1.66
C GLU A 34 -1.85 -15.24 -1.67
N LYS A 35 -2.24 -14.56 -0.58
CA LYS A 35 -3.51 -13.83 -0.49
C LYS A 35 -3.39 -12.40 -1.01
N LEU A 36 -2.18 -11.92 -1.26
CA LEU A 36 -1.98 -10.58 -1.77
C LEU A 36 -2.35 -10.53 -3.27
N PRO A 37 -2.98 -9.43 -3.71
CA PRO A 37 -3.08 -9.12 -5.13
C PRO A 37 -1.70 -9.18 -5.80
N SER A 38 -1.64 -9.61 -7.06
CA SER A 38 -0.40 -9.78 -7.83
C SER A 38 0.49 -8.51 -7.85
N TRP A 39 -0.13 -7.32 -7.91
CA TRP A 39 0.58 -6.04 -7.88
C TRP A 39 1.28 -5.80 -6.53
N SER A 40 0.63 -6.15 -5.42
CA SER A 40 1.20 -5.99 -4.08
C SER A 40 2.30 -7.03 -3.81
N ARG A 41 2.17 -8.24 -4.38
CA ARG A 41 3.26 -9.24 -4.36
C ARG A 41 4.53 -8.70 -5.01
N HIS A 42 4.44 -7.96 -6.11
CA HIS A 42 5.61 -7.33 -6.73
C HIS A 42 6.34 -6.39 -5.78
N GLU A 43 5.63 -5.61 -4.97
CA GLU A 43 6.25 -4.74 -3.96
C GLU A 43 6.99 -5.54 -2.87
N VAL A 44 6.44 -6.70 -2.47
CA VAL A 44 7.11 -7.63 -1.54
C VAL A 44 8.36 -8.23 -2.18
N SER A 45 8.25 -8.73 -3.41
CA SER A 45 9.36 -9.37 -4.13
C SER A 45 10.48 -8.40 -4.48
N SER A 46 10.15 -7.15 -4.79
CA SER A 46 11.13 -6.10 -5.13
C SER A 46 11.80 -5.48 -3.90
N GLY A 47 11.33 -5.76 -2.69
CA GLY A 47 11.85 -5.15 -1.46
C GLY A 47 11.54 -3.66 -1.33
N ILE A 48 10.64 -3.11 -2.15
CA ILE A 48 10.30 -1.67 -2.15
C ILE A 48 9.42 -1.28 -0.95
N LEU A 49 8.82 -2.28 -0.28
CA LEU A 49 8.04 -2.09 0.94
C LEU A 49 8.89 -1.48 2.06
N GLY A 50 8.75 -0.17 2.28
CA GLY A 50 9.48 0.53 3.34
C GLY A 50 10.29 1.72 2.88
N SER A 51 10.30 2.04 1.58
CA SER A 51 10.73 3.38 1.16
C SER A 51 9.71 4.41 1.67
N GLN A 52 9.92 4.89 2.89
CA GLN A 52 9.09 5.92 3.54
C GLN A 52 9.27 7.31 2.91
N HIS A 53 9.87 7.41 1.72
CA HIS A 53 9.73 8.57 0.86
C HIS A 53 8.44 8.49 0.04
N ALA A 54 7.34 8.14 0.69
CA ALA A 54 6.03 8.47 0.17
C ALA A 54 5.83 9.99 0.40
N THR A 55 6.58 10.80 -0.35
CA THR A 55 6.27 12.23 -0.48
C THR A 55 4.81 12.35 -0.92
N SER A 56 4.14 13.47 -0.63
CA SER A 56 2.71 13.64 -0.99
C SER A 56 2.44 13.28 -2.46
N GLY A 57 3.38 13.58 -3.37
CA GLY A 57 3.30 13.20 -4.78
C GLY A 57 3.40 11.69 -5.05
N VAL A 58 4.19 10.95 -4.26
CA VAL A 58 4.25 9.49 -4.35
C VAL A 58 2.95 8.85 -3.84
N LEU A 59 2.38 9.37 -2.74
CA LEU A 59 1.07 8.91 -2.25
C LEU A 59 -0.04 9.20 -3.27
N GLU A 60 -0.07 10.40 -3.83
CA GLU A 60 -1.03 10.76 -4.88
C GLU A 60 -0.89 9.85 -6.11
N GLY A 61 0.35 9.57 -6.53
CA GLY A 61 0.63 8.64 -7.61
C GLY A 61 0.17 7.21 -7.31
N LEU A 62 0.39 6.73 -6.08
CA LEU A 62 -0.09 5.42 -5.64
C LEU A 62 -1.62 5.36 -5.60
N CYS A 63 -2.29 6.38 -5.02
CA CYS A 63 -3.74 6.47 -5.01
C CYS A 63 -4.32 6.46 -6.42
N LYS A 64 -3.72 7.22 -7.36
CA LYS A 64 -4.12 7.21 -8.77
C LYS A 64 -3.95 5.84 -9.41
N LYS A 65 -2.84 5.14 -9.15
CA LYS A 65 -2.62 3.77 -9.67
C LYS A 65 -3.62 2.77 -9.09
N VAL A 66 -3.90 2.83 -7.78
CA VAL A 66 -4.90 1.97 -7.14
C VAL A 66 -6.29 2.23 -7.72
N GLN A 67 -6.65 3.51 -7.93
CA GLN A 67 -7.91 3.88 -8.57
C GLN A 67 -8.00 3.35 -10.00
N GLN A 68 -6.95 3.53 -10.79
CA GLN A 68 -6.88 3.03 -12.16
C GLN A 68 -7.08 1.51 -12.20
N HIS A 69 -6.40 0.76 -11.33
CA HIS A 69 -6.57 -0.70 -11.28
C HIS A 69 -7.97 -1.11 -10.83
N PHE A 70 -8.57 -0.39 -9.88
CA PHE A 70 -9.95 -0.64 -9.49
C PHE A 70 -10.91 -0.43 -10.67
N ASP A 71 -10.70 0.63 -11.47
CA ASP A 71 -11.52 0.90 -12.65
C ASP A 71 -11.32 -0.16 -13.74
N GLU A 72 -10.09 -0.62 -13.98
CA GLU A 72 -9.76 -1.72 -14.91
C GLU A 72 -10.41 -3.04 -14.48
N ASP A 73 -10.29 -3.41 -13.20
CA ASP A 73 -10.90 -4.63 -12.65
C ASP A 73 -12.43 -4.55 -12.71
N ARG A 74 -13.00 -3.37 -12.42
CA ARG A 74 -14.44 -3.12 -12.53
C ARG A 74 -14.91 -3.25 -13.98
N GLU A 75 -14.21 -2.65 -14.94
CA GLU A 75 -14.58 -2.75 -16.36
C GLU A 75 -14.51 -4.21 -16.85
N LYS A 76 -13.43 -4.91 -16.51
CA LYS A 76 -13.27 -6.33 -16.81
C LYS A 76 -14.40 -7.16 -16.22
N PHE A 77 -14.74 -6.93 -14.95
CA PHE A 77 -15.84 -7.61 -14.28
C PHE A 77 -17.19 -7.35 -14.97
N MET A 78 -17.46 -6.09 -15.33
CA MET A 78 -18.69 -5.70 -16.03
C MET A 78 -18.78 -6.35 -17.42
N LYS A 79 -17.65 -6.46 -18.13
CA LYS A 79 -17.57 -7.13 -19.44
C LYS A 79 -17.80 -8.63 -19.33
N GLU A 80 -17.16 -9.30 -18.36
CA GLU A 80 -17.31 -10.74 -18.12
C GLU A 80 -18.71 -11.12 -17.63
N ASN A 81 -19.40 -10.20 -16.95
CA ASN A 81 -20.73 -10.43 -16.41
C ASN A 81 -21.82 -9.67 -17.16
N ALA A 82 -21.56 -9.12 -18.36
CA ALA A 82 -22.50 -8.27 -19.09
C ALA A 82 -23.89 -8.90 -19.21
N ASP A 83 -23.96 -10.20 -19.50
CA ASP A 83 -25.21 -10.96 -19.57
C ASP A 83 -25.95 -11.01 -18.24
N LYS A 84 -25.22 -11.12 -17.12
CA LYS A 84 -25.77 -11.13 -15.75
C LYS A 84 -26.10 -9.74 -15.22
N VAL A 85 -25.40 -8.69 -15.66
CA VAL A 85 -25.67 -7.31 -15.26
C VAL A 85 -27.09 -6.91 -15.65
N SER A 86 -27.56 -7.38 -16.82
CA SER A 86 -28.95 -7.20 -17.25
C SER A 86 -29.97 -7.83 -16.28
N SER A 87 -29.59 -8.92 -15.61
CA SER A 87 -30.43 -9.63 -14.64
C SER A 87 -30.44 -9.01 -13.24
N TRP A 88 -29.45 -8.18 -12.89
CA TRP A 88 -29.42 -7.45 -11.61
C TRP A 88 -30.21 -6.13 -11.63
N SER A 89 -30.57 -5.67 -12.83
CA SER A 89 -31.40 -4.47 -13.02
C SER A 89 -32.90 -4.77 -13.10
N LYS A 90 -33.30 -6.04 -12.90
CA LYS A 90 -34.69 -6.47 -12.76
C LYS A 90 -34.99 -6.75 -11.29
#